data_AF-A0A3A0FVX1-F1
#
_entry.id   AF-A0A3A0FVX1-F1
#
_cell.length_a   1.000
_cell.length_b   1.000
_cell.length_c   1.000
_cell.angle_alpha   90.00
_cell.angle_beta   90.00
_cell.angle_gamma   90.00
#
_symmetry.space_group_name_H-M   'P 1'
#
loop_
_entity.id
_entity.type
_entity.pdbx_description
1 polymer ?
#
loop_
_entity_poly.entity_id
_entity_poly.type
_entity_poly.pdbx_seq_one_letter_code
_entity_poly.pdbx_strand_id
1 'polypeptide(L)'
;MGARLGHADAGRVVVGPALLAGQRRSSRLHRHVALDRPRARGRRRDAHQPRAPGRQAQQVRAARHRARPGHGSLPGGVTRVPTVGITVSLDRGRRIRPGTEYLYVGRAYARAVAAAGALPLLVPPDADPAAAAARCDGFVVTGGGMLPVSLDGVEAPASVGAPEWAERIAWDRRLLDAAAAARRPVLGVCYGMQIMNLHAGGTLQVDLAAATPGALDHGGNGRLVEHDVALREGSRLFAQLGARARVASSHRQAVDRVAPGFACTASAPDGVVEAIEPAGGEALLGVEWHPESDATAPAVYGWLVRSIEERA
;
A
#
# COMPACT_ATOMS: atom_id res chain seq x y z
N MET A 1 -5.78 -72.30 -21.10
CA MET A 1 -6.32 -71.02 -21.60
C MET A 1 -5.34 -69.94 -21.18
N GLY A 2 -4.35 -69.54 -22.00
CA GLY A 2 -4.47 -68.69 -23.20
C GLY A 2 -4.67 -67.23 -22.73
N ALA A 3 -3.84 -66.22 -22.99
CA ALA A 3 -3.04 -65.90 -24.19
C ALA A 3 -1.86 -64.95 -23.81
N ARG A 4 -0.65 -65.24 -24.31
CA ARG A 4 0.09 -64.56 -25.41
C ARG A 4 0.58 -63.13 -25.12
N LEU A 5 1.87 -63.05 -24.77
CA LEU A 5 2.77 -61.93 -24.99
C LEU A 5 3.22 -61.93 -26.47
N GLY A 6 3.38 -60.75 -27.07
CA GLY A 6 3.92 -60.56 -28.42
C GLY A 6 4.58 -59.19 -28.57
N HIS A 7 5.83 -59.21 -29.04
CA HIS A 7 6.70 -58.10 -29.51
C HIS A 7 5.99 -57.17 -30.53
N ALA A 8 6.46 -55.97 -30.89
CA ALA A 8 7.84 -55.51 -31.11
C ALA A 8 7.95 -53.97 -31.16
N ASP A 9 9.17 -53.53 -30.92
CA ASP A 9 9.79 -52.22 -31.11
C ASP A 9 10.11 -51.94 -32.60
N ALA A 10 10.03 -50.68 -33.04
CA ALA A 10 10.93 -50.05 -34.04
C ALA A 10 10.42 -48.65 -34.46
N GLY A 11 11.16 -47.60 -34.12
CA GLY A 11 10.89 -46.25 -34.61
C GLY A 11 11.92 -45.20 -34.19
N ARG A 12 13.21 -45.44 -34.44
CA ARG A 12 14.28 -44.42 -34.33
C ARG A 12 14.10 -43.38 -35.44
N VAL A 13 14.06 -42.10 -35.07
CA VAL A 13 14.38 -40.98 -35.99
C VAL A 13 15.75 -40.42 -35.62
N VAL A 14 16.64 -40.51 -36.60
CA VAL A 14 18.00 -39.97 -36.63
C VAL A 14 17.93 -38.50 -37.06
N VAL A 15 18.63 -37.60 -36.36
CA VAL A 15 18.87 -36.24 -36.82
C VAL A 15 20.36 -35.95 -36.82
N GLY A 16 20.88 -35.57 -37.99
CA GLY A 16 22.16 -34.90 -38.21
C GLY A 16 22.38 -34.72 -39.72
N PRO A 17 23.32 -33.87 -40.20
CA PRO A 17 24.12 -32.86 -39.50
C PRO A 17 24.05 -31.45 -40.16
N ALA A 18 24.76 -30.50 -39.54
CA ALA A 18 24.96 -29.12 -39.98
C ALA A 18 25.99 -28.96 -41.13
N LEU A 19 25.90 -27.84 -41.87
CA LEU A 19 26.96 -27.13 -42.63
C LEU A 19 26.41 -25.72 -42.97
N LEU A 20 26.88 -24.63 -42.33
CA LEU A 20 27.97 -23.72 -42.72
C LEU A 20 27.84 -23.04 -44.10
N ALA A 21 27.69 -21.70 -44.10
CA ALA A 21 28.62 -20.72 -44.68
C ALA A 21 27.92 -19.39 -45.03
N GLY A 22 28.54 -18.25 -44.70
CA GLY A 22 28.07 -16.94 -45.16
C GLY A 22 28.63 -15.73 -44.42
N GLN A 23 29.95 -15.61 -44.30
CA GLN A 23 30.60 -14.35 -43.91
C GLN A 23 30.34 -13.25 -44.95
N ARG A 24 30.03 -12.01 -44.53
CA ARG A 24 30.71 -10.79 -45.02
C ARG A 24 30.83 -9.75 -43.91
N ARG A 25 32.05 -9.20 -43.82
CA ARG A 25 32.53 -8.14 -42.93
C ARG A 25 32.20 -6.74 -43.47
N SER A 26 32.49 -5.76 -42.62
CA SER A 26 32.78 -4.33 -42.89
C SER A 26 31.66 -3.41 -42.43
N SER A 27 31.87 -2.32 -41.67
CA SER A 27 33.07 -1.70 -41.13
C SER A 27 32.64 -0.66 -40.09
N ARG A 28 33.54 -0.42 -39.14
CA ARG A 28 33.58 0.68 -38.17
C ARG A 28 33.05 2.02 -38.69
N LEU A 29 32.39 2.77 -37.80
CA LEU A 29 32.71 4.17 -37.53
C LEU A 29 32.16 4.56 -36.15
N HIS A 30 33.04 4.56 -35.16
CA HIS A 30 32.85 5.30 -33.92
C HIS A 30 32.86 6.80 -34.26
N ARG A 31 31.77 7.50 -33.95
CA ARG A 31 31.80 8.96 -33.82
C ARG A 31 31.70 9.32 -32.34
N HIS A 32 32.86 9.62 -31.77
CA HIS A 32 32.98 10.43 -30.57
C HIS A 32 32.35 11.81 -30.85
N VAL A 33 31.29 12.15 -30.10
CA VAL A 33 30.89 13.54 -29.93
C VAL A 33 31.57 14.03 -28.66
N ALA A 34 32.63 14.83 -28.85
CA ALA A 34 33.30 15.55 -27.79
C ALA A 34 32.35 16.65 -27.27
N LEU A 35 32.03 16.62 -25.98
CA LEU A 35 31.41 17.73 -25.28
C LEU A 35 32.51 18.76 -24.97
N ASP A 36 32.45 19.89 -25.66
CA ASP A 36 33.28 21.05 -25.38
C ASP A 36 32.98 21.58 -23.97
N ARG A 37 33.99 21.54 -23.10
CA ARG A 37 34.03 22.23 -21.82
C ARG A 37 34.71 23.58 -21.99
N PRO A 38 34.10 24.70 -21.61
CA PRO A 38 34.87 25.92 -21.34
C PRO A 38 35.61 25.80 -20.01
N ARG A 39 36.90 26.14 -20.08
CA ARG A 39 37.88 26.12 -19.01
C ARG A 39 37.57 27.13 -17.90
N ALA A 40 37.82 26.70 -16.67
CA ALA A 40 37.97 27.54 -15.49
C ALA A 40 39.10 28.58 -15.64
N ARG A 41 38.84 29.82 -15.22
CA ARG A 41 39.85 30.81 -14.85
C ARG A 41 39.36 31.56 -13.62
N GLY A 42 40.25 31.76 -12.64
CA GLY A 42 40.09 32.77 -11.59
C GLY A 42 40.08 32.28 -10.15
N ARG A 43 41.17 31.67 -9.68
CA ARG A 43 41.52 31.73 -8.25
C ARG A 43 41.98 33.17 -7.94
N ARG A 44 41.34 33.83 -6.98
CA ARG A 44 42.02 34.71 -6.02
C ARG A 44 41.48 34.41 -4.63
N ARG A 45 42.44 34.12 -3.76
CA ARG A 45 42.31 33.89 -2.33
C ARG A 45 42.30 35.27 -1.68
N ASP A 46 41.39 35.52 -0.74
CA ASP A 46 41.62 36.55 0.26
C ASP A 46 41.23 36.05 1.66
N ALA A 47 42.25 36.20 2.50
CA ALA A 47 42.39 36.16 3.95
C ALA A 47 41.20 35.72 4.82
N HIS A 48 41.48 34.63 5.54
CA HIS A 48 40.89 34.29 6.83
C HIS A 48 41.46 35.23 7.91
N GLN A 49 40.61 35.85 8.73
CA GLN A 49 41.01 36.40 10.03
C GLN A 49 39.93 36.04 11.07
N PRO A 50 40.30 35.41 12.20
CA PRO A 50 39.35 34.95 13.21
C PRO A 50 39.03 36.07 14.21
N ARG A 51 37.75 36.22 14.59
CA ARG A 51 37.36 37.01 15.75
C ARG A 51 36.91 36.08 16.88
N ALA A 52 37.55 36.28 18.03
CA ALA A 52 37.40 35.54 19.27
C ALA A 52 36.04 35.77 19.97
N PRO A 53 35.64 34.91 20.93
CA PRO A 53 34.32 34.93 21.55
C PRO A 53 34.27 35.89 22.74
N GLY A 54 33.33 36.85 22.69
CA GLY A 54 33.00 37.72 23.82
C GLY A 54 32.08 37.02 24.81
N ARG A 55 32.58 36.79 26.02
CA ARG A 55 31.78 36.43 27.21
C ARG A 55 30.90 37.62 27.61
N GLN A 56 29.61 37.40 27.79
CA GLN A 56 28.84 38.08 28.82
C GLN A 56 27.67 37.20 29.25
N ALA A 57 27.87 36.56 30.42
CA ALA A 57 26.81 35.97 31.19
C ALA A 57 26.00 37.10 31.83
N GLN A 58 24.72 37.21 31.48
CA GLN A 58 23.75 37.94 32.28
C GLN A 58 22.74 36.95 32.84
N GLN A 59 22.88 36.72 34.14
CA GLN A 59 21.87 36.10 34.99
C GLN A 59 20.60 36.95 34.94
N VAL A 60 19.49 36.37 34.47
CA VAL A 60 18.16 36.87 34.79
C VAL A 60 17.53 35.89 35.76
N ARG A 61 17.35 36.38 36.99
CA ARG A 61 16.71 35.68 38.11
C ARG A 61 15.27 35.29 37.77
N ALA A 62 14.87 34.16 38.34
CA ALA A 62 13.57 33.53 38.21
C ALA A 62 12.41 34.43 38.65
N ALA A 63 11.37 34.49 37.80
CA ALA A 63 9.99 34.68 38.25
C ALA A 63 9.24 33.37 38.01
N ARG A 64 9.11 32.58 39.08
CA ARG A 64 8.28 31.37 39.10
C ARG A 64 6.79 31.79 39.15
N HIS A 65 6.20 32.09 38.00
CA HIS A 65 4.74 32.02 37.89
C HIS A 65 4.33 30.56 37.76
N ARG A 66 3.88 29.97 38.87
CA ARG A 66 3.06 28.75 38.86
C ARG A 66 1.72 29.07 38.20
N ALA A 67 1.68 29.11 36.87
CA ALA A 67 0.43 28.98 36.15
C ALA A 67 0.01 27.51 36.26
N ARG A 68 -0.99 27.24 37.11
CA ARG A 68 -1.76 26.00 37.03
C ARG A 68 -2.38 25.97 35.63
N PRO A 69 -2.20 24.91 34.81
CA PRO A 69 -3.00 24.78 33.60
C PRO A 69 -4.43 24.48 34.05
N GLY A 70 -5.24 25.54 34.14
CA GLY A 70 -6.68 25.39 34.21
C GLY A 70 -7.11 24.62 32.98
N HIS A 71 -7.72 23.44 33.19
CA HIS A 71 -8.50 22.78 32.16
C HIS A 71 -9.68 23.71 31.84
N GLY A 72 -9.45 24.61 30.89
CA GLY A 72 -10.52 25.34 30.24
C GLY A 72 -11.31 24.33 29.43
N SER A 73 -12.35 23.78 30.03
CA SER A 73 -13.36 23.02 29.31
C SER A 73 -13.95 23.96 28.26
N LEU A 74 -13.80 23.62 26.98
CA LEU A 74 -14.41 24.37 25.90
C LEU A 74 -15.94 24.44 26.16
N PRO A 75 -16.56 25.62 26.09
CA PRO A 75 -17.98 25.76 26.37
C PRO A 75 -18.81 25.12 25.24
N GLY A 76 -19.74 24.24 25.62
CA GLY A 76 -20.84 23.77 24.77
C GLY A 76 -20.51 22.56 23.88
N GLY A 77 -20.90 21.36 24.31
CA GLY A 77 -21.32 20.22 23.47
C GLY A 77 -20.61 19.97 22.13
N VAL A 78 -19.29 20.14 22.03
CA VAL A 78 -18.55 19.78 20.82
C VAL A 78 -18.50 18.26 20.78
N THR A 79 -19.26 17.65 19.86
CA THR A 79 -19.06 16.24 19.52
C THR A 79 -17.60 16.07 19.13
N ARG A 80 -16.89 15.19 19.85
CA ARG A 80 -15.48 14.93 19.61
C ARG A 80 -15.33 14.47 18.16
N VAL A 81 -14.64 15.26 17.33
CA VAL A 81 -14.32 14.86 15.95
C VAL A 81 -13.40 13.63 16.00
N PRO A 82 -13.79 12.47 15.44
CA PRO A 82 -12.96 11.28 15.42
C PRO A 82 -11.63 11.53 14.72
N THR A 83 -10.53 11.06 15.30
CA THR A 83 -9.21 11.13 14.65
C THR A 83 -8.92 9.82 13.92
N VAL A 84 -8.73 9.89 12.60
CA VAL A 84 -8.43 8.71 11.78
C VAL A 84 -6.98 8.77 11.33
N GLY A 85 -6.21 7.74 11.71
CA GLY A 85 -4.84 7.57 11.25
C GLY A 85 -4.80 7.06 9.81
N ILE A 86 -3.99 7.68 8.95
CA ILE A 86 -3.79 7.30 7.55
C ILE A 86 -2.34 6.88 7.41
N THR A 87 -2.08 5.63 7.07
CA THR A 87 -0.71 5.13 6.88
C THR A 87 -0.07 5.78 5.66
N VAL A 88 1.25 5.98 5.67
CA VAL A 88 1.99 6.59 4.56
C VAL A 88 3.07 5.66 4.05
N SER A 89 3.32 5.64 2.74
CA SER A 89 4.34 4.78 2.13
C SER A 89 5.70 5.49 2.08
N LEU A 90 6.76 4.72 1.88
CA LEU A 90 8.14 5.18 1.84
C LEU A 90 8.63 5.25 0.39
N ASP A 91 9.29 6.34 0.03
CA ASP A 91 10.02 6.47 -1.23
C ASP A 91 11.50 6.69 -0.94
N ARG A 92 12.35 5.68 -1.20
CA ARG A 92 13.82 5.79 -1.12
C ARG A 92 14.43 6.23 -2.44
N GLY A 93 13.91 7.32 -3.00
CA GLY A 93 14.39 7.93 -4.23
C GLY A 93 14.03 7.17 -5.51
N ARG A 94 12.89 6.44 -5.52
CA ARG A 94 12.33 5.82 -6.73
C ARG A 94 11.33 6.73 -7.44
N ARG A 95 10.53 7.50 -6.68
CA ARG A 95 9.38 8.24 -7.18
C ARG A 95 9.56 9.76 -7.17
N ILE A 96 10.07 10.33 -6.09
CA ILE A 96 10.02 11.77 -5.84
C ILE A 96 11.35 12.45 -6.20
N ARG A 97 12.42 12.11 -5.49
CA ARG A 97 13.76 12.65 -5.77
C ARG A 97 14.84 11.60 -5.49
N PRO A 98 15.71 11.29 -6.47
CA PRO A 98 16.81 10.35 -6.28
C PRO A 98 17.68 10.70 -5.06
N GLY A 99 18.06 9.68 -4.29
CA GLY A 99 18.95 9.83 -3.13
C GLY A 99 18.34 10.54 -1.92
N THR A 100 17.01 10.66 -1.83
CA THR A 100 16.32 11.19 -0.66
C THR A 100 15.16 10.27 -0.28
N GLU A 101 14.97 10.08 1.01
CA GLU A 101 13.84 9.34 1.56
C GLU A 101 12.66 10.28 1.82
N TYR A 102 11.48 9.89 1.35
CA TYR A 102 10.23 10.60 1.58
C TYR A 102 9.15 9.69 2.09
N LEU A 103 8.27 10.26 2.90
CA LEU A 103 6.97 9.69 3.17
C LEU A 103 5.97 10.28 2.19
N TYR A 104 5.11 9.44 1.62
CA TYR A 104 4.09 9.89 0.69
C TYR A 104 2.77 9.15 0.87
N VAL A 105 1.69 9.83 0.51
CA VAL A 105 0.34 9.28 0.44
C VAL A 105 -0.46 10.10 -0.55
N GLY A 106 -1.38 9.46 -1.26
CA GLY A 106 -2.32 10.16 -2.13
C GLY A 106 -3.17 11.13 -1.31
N ARG A 107 -3.27 12.40 -1.75
CA ARG A 107 -4.10 13.41 -1.08
C ARG A 107 -5.58 13.00 -0.97
N ALA A 108 -6.03 12.13 -1.88
CA ALA A 108 -7.39 11.60 -1.92
C ALA A 108 -7.79 10.89 -0.60
N TYR A 109 -6.89 10.12 0.02
CA TYR A 109 -7.15 9.47 1.32
C TYR A 109 -7.52 10.49 2.41
N ALA A 110 -6.70 11.52 2.58
CA ALA A 110 -6.95 12.56 3.58
C ALA A 110 -8.23 13.36 3.30
N ARG A 111 -8.54 13.59 2.01
CA ARG A 111 -9.80 14.22 1.60
C ARG A 111 -11.01 13.35 1.90
N ALA A 112 -10.95 12.05 1.62
CA ALA A 112 -12.04 11.12 1.88
C ALA A 112 -12.34 11.00 3.38
N VAL A 113 -11.31 10.90 4.21
CA VAL A 113 -11.44 10.92 5.68
C VAL A 113 -12.07 12.23 6.17
N ALA A 114 -11.59 13.38 5.68
CA ALA A 114 -12.15 14.68 6.06
C ALA A 114 -13.61 14.84 5.61
N ALA A 115 -13.95 14.38 4.40
CA ALA A 115 -15.31 14.41 3.86
C ALA A 115 -16.27 13.51 4.64
N ALA A 116 -15.77 12.43 5.25
CA ALA A 116 -16.54 11.56 6.14
C ALA A 116 -16.74 12.15 7.55
N GLY A 117 -16.23 13.35 7.84
CA GLY A 117 -16.42 14.04 9.12
C GLY A 117 -15.35 13.73 10.19
N ALA A 118 -14.25 13.07 9.83
CA ALA A 118 -13.15 12.77 10.73
C ALA A 118 -11.91 13.66 10.48
N LEU A 119 -11.08 13.82 11.50
CA LEU A 119 -9.78 14.49 11.40
C LEU A 119 -8.74 13.52 10.82
N PRO A 120 -8.20 13.75 9.61
CA PRO A 120 -7.13 12.92 9.06
C PRO A 120 -5.79 13.20 9.77
N LEU A 121 -5.12 12.16 10.24
CA LEU A 121 -3.77 12.21 10.79
C LEU A 121 -2.85 11.28 10.01
N LEU A 122 -1.80 11.80 9.39
CA LEU A 122 -0.81 10.95 8.72
C LEU A 122 0.06 10.23 9.74
N VAL A 123 0.19 8.91 9.60
CA VAL A 123 0.93 8.05 10.53
C VAL A 123 2.12 7.41 9.80
N PRO A 124 3.35 7.82 10.09
CA PRO A 124 4.55 7.29 9.47
C PRO A 124 4.94 5.91 10.02
N PRO A 125 5.64 5.07 9.23
CA PRO A 125 6.19 3.80 9.70
C PRO A 125 7.29 3.96 10.78
N ASP A 126 7.76 5.18 11.03
CA ASP A 126 8.66 5.51 12.14
C ASP A 126 7.93 5.68 13.49
N ALA A 127 6.61 5.85 13.49
CA ALA A 127 5.84 5.99 14.71
C ALA A 127 5.70 4.65 15.43
N ASP A 128 5.66 4.67 16.77
CA ASP A 128 5.32 3.46 17.52
C ASP A 128 3.85 3.05 17.25
N PRO A 129 3.57 1.81 16.80
CA PRO A 129 2.21 1.39 16.46
C PRO A 129 1.23 1.44 17.63
N ALA A 130 1.68 1.13 18.85
CA ALA A 130 0.83 1.17 20.05
C ALA A 130 0.50 2.62 20.44
N ALA A 131 1.48 3.53 20.35
CA ALA A 131 1.25 4.96 20.54
C ALA A 131 0.30 5.54 19.49
N ALA A 132 0.42 5.11 18.22
CA ALA A 132 -0.53 5.49 17.18
C ALA A 132 -1.94 4.99 17.51
N ALA A 133 -2.11 3.72 17.87
CA ALA A 133 -3.40 3.12 18.23
C ALA A 133 -4.05 3.75 19.48
N ALA A 134 -3.23 4.26 20.39
CA ALA A 134 -3.70 5.03 21.54
C ALA A 134 -4.19 6.43 21.16
N ARG A 135 -3.65 7.03 20.08
CA ARG A 135 -3.93 8.42 19.68
C ARG A 135 -5.03 8.56 18.64
N CYS A 136 -5.17 7.59 17.75
CA CYS A 136 -6.21 7.54 16.72
C CYS A 136 -7.40 6.70 17.17
N ASP A 137 -8.58 7.06 16.70
CA ASP A 137 -9.82 6.36 16.99
C ASP A 137 -10.12 5.25 15.98
N GLY A 138 -9.53 5.32 14.79
CA GLY A 138 -9.54 4.29 13.75
C GLY A 138 -8.45 4.54 12.70
N PHE A 139 -8.32 3.63 11.74
CA PHE A 139 -7.23 3.68 10.76
C PHE A 139 -7.69 3.40 9.33
N VAL A 140 -6.97 4.03 8.39
CA VAL A 140 -6.95 3.65 6.97
C VAL A 140 -5.55 3.15 6.64
N VAL A 141 -5.43 1.88 6.30
CA VAL A 141 -4.21 1.31 5.70
C VAL A 141 -4.31 1.52 4.20
N THR A 142 -3.48 2.40 3.66
CA THR A 142 -3.56 2.87 2.28
C THR A 142 -3.06 1.85 1.26
N GLY A 143 -3.32 2.11 -0.02
CA GLY A 143 -2.65 1.45 -1.14
C GLY A 143 -1.12 1.58 -1.08
N GLY A 144 -0.42 0.71 -1.80
CA GLY A 144 1.03 0.51 -1.68
C GLY A 144 1.62 -0.29 -2.84
N GLY A 145 2.90 -0.65 -2.70
CA GLY A 145 3.61 -1.54 -3.64
C GLY A 145 3.18 -3.01 -3.52
N MET A 146 3.85 -3.88 -4.29
CA MET A 146 3.55 -5.32 -4.30
C MET A 146 3.97 -5.99 -2.99
N LEU A 147 3.16 -6.93 -2.50
CA LEU A 147 3.41 -7.77 -1.34
C LEU A 147 3.96 -9.16 -1.74
N PRO A 148 4.63 -9.90 -0.83
CA PRO A 148 4.91 -11.32 -1.04
C PRO A 148 3.60 -12.12 -1.14
N VAL A 149 3.66 -13.31 -1.76
CA VAL A 149 2.49 -14.20 -1.95
C VAL A 149 1.94 -14.70 -0.62
N SER A 150 2.85 -14.95 0.33
CA SER A 150 2.54 -15.34 1.70
C SER A 150 3.61 -14.80 2.64
N LEU A 151 3.29 -14.68 3.93
CA LEU A 151 4.27 -14.26 4.94
C LEU A 151 5.24 -15.39 5.31
N ASP A 152 4.89 -16.65 4.99
CA ASP A 152 5.67 -17.86 5.27
C ASP A 152 6.46 -18.37 4.04
N GLY A 153 6.39 -17.71 2.87
CA GLY A 153 7.07 -18.17 1.66
C GLY A 153 6.87 -17.33 0.39
N VAL A 154 7.88 -17.47 -0.50
CA VAL A 154 8.12 -16.92 -1.85
C VAL A 154 7.86 -15.41 -2.02
N GLU A 155 8.96 -14.65 -2.11
CA GLU A 155 8.93 -13.25 -2.54
C GLU A 155 8.26 -13.13 -3.92
N ALA A 156 7.45 -12.09 -4.10
CA ALA A 156 6.92 -11.78 -5.43
C ALA A 156 8.10 -11.57 -6.40
N PRO A 157 8.13 -12.24 -7.56
CA PRO A 157 9.19 -12.06 -8.54
C PRO A 157 9.37 -10.57 -8.87
N ALA A 158 10.60 -10.07 -8.77
CA ALA A 158 10.93 -8.67 -9.02
C ALA A 158 10.55 -8.18 -10.43
N SER A 159 10.24 -9.09 -11.36
CA SER A 159 9.81 -8.81 -12.73
C SER A 159 8.36 -8.30 -12.86
N VAL A 160 7.55 -8.36 -11.81
CA VAL A 160 6.08 -8.16 -11.91
C VAL A 160 5.61 -6.79 -11.39
N GLY A 161 6.43 -6.08 -10.61
CA GLY A 161 6.10 -4.75 -10.10
C GLY A 161 7.11 -4.27 -9.07
N ALA A 162 6.99 -3.01 -8.64
CA ALA A 162 7.82 -2.50 -7.55
C ALA A 162 7.34 -3.11 -6.23
N PRO A 163 8.20 -3.86 -5.50
CA PRO A 163 7.85 -4.36 -4.17
C PRO A 163 7.64 -3.20 -3.21
N GLU A 164 6.72 -3.38 -2.26
CA GLU A 164 6.63 -2.50 -1.11
C GLU A 164 7.83 -2.72 -0.18
N TRP A 165 8.21 -1.69 0.56
CA TRP A 165 9.34 -1.78 1.48
C TRP A 165 9.02 -2.72 2.65
N ALA A 166 9.90 -3.68 2.92
CA ALA A 166 9.76 -4.63 4.03
C ALA A 166 9.52 -3.94 5.38
N GLU A 167 10.11 -2.77 5.58
CA GLU A 167 9.89 -1.92 6.76
C GLU A 167 8.43 -1.47 6.90
N ARG A 168 7.80 -1.02 5.80
CA ARG A 168 6.39 -0.65 5.77
C ARG A 168 5.50 -1.85 6.04
N ILE A 169 5.78 -3.00 5.40
CA ILE A 169 5.05 -4.26 5.59
C ILE A 169 5.10 -4.68 7.07
N ALA A 170 6.29 -4.72 7.66
CA ALA A 170 6.47 -5.09 9.06
C ALA A 170 5.82 -4.10 10.03
N TRP A 171 5.78 -2.81 9.68
CA TRP A 171 5.10 -1.81 10.48
C TRP A 171 3.58 -1.92 10.41
N ASP A 172 3.00 -2.09 9.22
CA ASP A 172 1.54 -2.24 9.06
C ASP A 172 1.02 -3.45 9.83
N ARG A 173 1.75 -4.57 9.83
CA ARG A 173 1.39 -5.75 10.63
C ARG A 173 1.32 -5.43 12.12
N ARG A 174 2.34 -4.74 12.65
CA ARG A 174 2.34 -4.30 14.06
C ARG A 174 1.24 -3.27 14.35
N LEU A 175 0.87 -2.44 13.38
CA LEU A 175 -0.27 -1.53 13.50
C LEU A 175 -1.60 -2.31 13.55
N LEU A 176 -1.77 -3.34 12.72
CA LEU A 176 -2.97 -4.19 12.76
C LEU A 176 -3.11 -4.87 14.13
N ASP A 177 -2.02 -5.39 14.68
CA ASP A 177 -2.01 -5.97 16.04
C ASP A 177 -2.36 -4.93 17.11
N ALA A 178 -1.75 -3.74 17.05
CA ALA A 178 -2.01 -2.65 17.99
C ALA A 178 -3.44 -2.12 17.90
N ALA A 179 -3.98 -1.99 16.68
CA ALA A 179 -5.35 -1.58 16.42
C ALA A 179 -6.34 -2.61 16.96
N ALA A 180 -6.09 -3.90 16.74
CA ALA A 180 -6.89 -4.98 17.29
C ALA A 180 -6.90 -4.96 18.83
N ALA A 181 -5.72 -4.85 19.45
CA ALA A 181 -5.59 -4.77 20.91
C ALA A 181 -6.33 -3.56 21.51
N ALA A 182 -6.31 -2.42 20.81
CA ALA A 182 -7.02 -1.21 21.20
C ALA A 182 -8.48 -1.16 20.69
N ARG A 183 -8.99 -2.22 20.05
CA ARG A 183 -10.34 -2.31 19.44
C ARG A 183 -10.65 -1.16 18.49
N ARG A 184 -9.64 -0.69 17.74
CA ARG A 184 -9.75 0.38 16.74
C ARG A 184 -10.27 -0.19 15.41
N PRO A 185 -11.30 0.41 14.81
CA PRO A 185 -11.71 0.08 13.45
C PRO A 185 -10.59 0.33 12.44
N VAL A 186 -10.48 -0.54 11.43
CA VAL A 186 -9.49 -0.40 10.35
C VAL A 186 -10.15 -0.62 9.00
N LEU A 187 -9.93 0.32 8.08
CA LEU A 187 -10.21 0.21 6.65
C LEU A 187 -8.90 -0.09 5.90
N GLY A 188 -8.86 -1.19 5.15
CA GLY A 188 -7.74 -1.54 4.27
C GLY A 188 -8.12 -1.28 2.82
N VAL A 189 -7.29 -0.51 2.10
CA VAL A 189 -7.53 -0.15 0.70
C VAL A 189 -6.44 -0.72 -0.20
N CYS A 190 -6.81 -1.50 -1.23
CA CYS A 190 -5.89 -2.16 -2.17
C CYS A 190 -4.84 -2.98 -1.40
N TYR A 191 -3.57 -2.59 -1.43
CA TYR A 191 -2.53 -3.11 -0.53
C TYR A 191 -2.98 -3.28 0.93
N GLY A 192 -3.77 -2.34 1.45
CA GLY A 192 -4.28 -2.40 2.82
C GLY A 192 -5.20 -3.61 3.07
N MET A 193 -6.05 -3.98 2.12
CA MET A 193 -6.83 -5.22 2.18
C MET A 193 -5.92 -6.44 2.08
N GLN A 194 -4.97 -6.41 1.14
CA GLN A 194 -4.05 -7.51 0.91
C GLN A 194 -3.18 -7.82 2.14
N ILE A 195 -2.63 -6.81 2.81
CA ILE A 195 -1.82 -7.01 4.02
C ILE A 195 -2.68 -7.49 5.20
N MET A 196 -3.95 -7.06 5.30
CA MET A 196 -4.88 -7.64 6.29
C MET A 196 -5.10 -9.12 6.05
N ASN A 197 -5.35 -9.52 4.80
CA ASN A 197 -5.55 -10.91 4.43
C ASN A 197 -4.29 -11.75 4.74
N LEU A 198 -3.11 -11.27 4.33
CA LEU A 198 -1.85 -11.94 4.62
C LEU A 198 -1.60 -12.07 6.12
N HIS A 199 -1.80 -11.00 6.89
CA HIS A 199 -1.60 -10.98 8.34
C HIS A 199 -2.49 -12.00 9.06
N ALA A 200 -3.69 -12.25 8.54
CA ALA A 200 -4.62 -13.25 9.05
C ALA A 200 -4.39 -14.68 8.50
N GLY A 201 -3.36 -14.91 7.68
CA GLY A 201 -3.00 -16.24 7.17
C GLY A 201 -3.58 -16.60 5.79
N GLY A 202 -4.10 -15.63 5.05
CA GLY A 202 -4.47 -15.77 3.65
C GLY A 202 -3.26 -15.72 2.69
N THR A 203 -3.53 -15.79 1.39
CA THR A 203 -2.51 -15.70 0.32
C THR A 203 -2.93 -14.72 -0.77
N LEU A 204 -1.96 -14.29 -1.59
CA LEU A 204 -2.17 -13.40 -2.73
C LEU A 204 -1.80 -14.07 -4.05
N GLN A 205 -2.45 -13.66 -5.14
CA GLN A 205 -1.98 -13.94 -6.49
C GLN A 205 -0.94 -12.90 -6.88
N VAL A 206 0.16 -13.34 -7.50
CA VAL A 206 1.27 -12.46 -7.90
C VAL A 206 0.86 -11.49 -9.02
N ASP A 207 0.14 -12.01 -10.02
CA ASP A 207 -0.28 -11.27 -11.20
C ASP A 207 -1.60 -11.84 -11.70
N LEU A 208 -2.66 -11.04 -11.59
CA LEU A 208 -3.99 -11.38 -12.07
C LEU A 208 -4.00 -11.75 -13.55
N ALA A 209 -3.26 -11.00 -14.38
CA ALA A 209 -3.25 -11.21 -15.83
C ALA A 209 -2.60 -12.55 -16.21
N ALA A 210 -1.64 -13.03 -15.41
CA ALA A 210 -0.98 -14.31 -15.62
C ALA A 210 -1.74 -15.48 -14.98
N ALA A 211 -2.36 -15.25 -13.82
CA ALA A 211 -3.09 -16.27 -13.07
C ALA A 211 -4.45 -16.62 -13.69
N THR A 212 -5.12 -15.64 -14.28
CA THR A 212 -6.50 -15.76 -14.76
C THR A 212 -6.61 -15.34 -16.22
N PRO A 213 -6.50 -16.28 -17.19
CA PRO A 213 -6.69 -15.99 -18.60
C PRO A 213 -8.08 -15.39 -18.86
N GLY A 214 -8.11 -14.19 -19.45
CA GLY A 214 -9.36 -13.45 -19.68
C GLY A 214 -9.87 -12.65 -18.47
N ALA A 215 -9.03 -12.46 -17.43
CA ALA A 215 -9.31 -11.51 -16.36
C ALA A 215 -9.65 -10.13 -16.91
N LEU A 216 -10.49 -9.41 -16.17
CA LEU A 216 -10.74 -8.00 -16.44
C LEU A 216 -9.45 -7.20 -16.28
N ASP A 217 -9.39 -6.04 -16.94
CA ASP A 217 -8.33 -5.08 -16.67
C ASP A 217 -8.61 -4.40 -15.33
N HIS A 218 -7.76 -4.68 -14.35
CA HIS A 218 -7.79 -4.11 -12.99
C HIS A 218 -6.78 -2.96 -12.81
N GLY A 219 -6.20 -2.45 -13.92
CA GLY A 219 -5.36 -1.25 -13.87
C GLY A 219 -3.95 -1.49 -13.30
N GLY A 220 -3.49 -2.74 -13.24
CA GLY A 220 -2.23 -3.15 -12.58
C GLY A 220 -0.93 -2.49 -13.07
N ASN A 221 -0.96 -1.74 -14.17
CA ASN A 221 0.13 -0.85 -14.60
C ASN A 221 0.08 0.57 -13.97
N GLY A 222 -0.69 0.74 -12.90
CA GLY A 222 -0.86 2.03 -12.20
C GLY A 222 -1.87 2.96 -12.86
N ARG A 223 -2.68 2.45 -13.79
CA ARG A 223 -3.84 3.18 -14.33
C ARG A 223 -5.01 2.99 -13.37
N LEU A 224 -5.84 4.02 -13.28
CA LEU A 224 -7.16 3.88 -12.69
C LEU A 224 -8.12 3.45 -13.80
N VAL A 225 -8.77 2.31 -13.60
CA VAL A 225 -9.79 1.76 -14.49
C VAL A 225 -11.06 1.50 -13.70
N GLU A 226 -12.20 1.36 -14.36
CA GLU A 226 -13.46 1.08 -13.67
C GLU A 226 -14.05 -0.26 -14.11
N HIS A 227 -14.57 -1.00 -13.14
CA HIS A 227 -15.38 -2.18 -13.38
C HIS A 227 -16.49 -2.27 -12.33
N ASP A 228 -17.41 -3.21 -12.55
CA ASP A 228 -18.48 -3.49 -11.59
C ASP A 228 -17.98 -4.51 -10.56
N VAL A 229 -18.57 -4.46 -9.37
CA VAL A 229 -18.44 -5.51 -8.35
C VAL A 229 -19.82 -5.92 -7.87
N ALA A 230 -19.99 -7.21 -7.58
CA ALA A 230 -21.18 -7.75 -6.93
C ALA A 230 -20.90 -7.89 -5.44
N LEU A 231 -21.82 -7.39 -4.60
CA LEU A 231 -21.69 -7.46 -3.15
C LEU A 231 -22.56 -8.59 -2.59
N ARG A 232 -22.03 -9.28 -1.59
CA ARG A 232 -22.72 -10.39 -0.92
C ARG A 232 -23.82 -9.85 -0.02
N GLU A 233 -25.05 -10.29 -0.24
CA GLU A 233 -26.19 -9.98 0.64
C GLU A 233 -25.89 -10.32 2.10
N GLY A 234 -26.29 -9.43 3.01
CA GLY A 234 -26.00 -9.55 4.45
C GLY A 234 -24.59 -9.11 4.88
N SER A 235 -23.70 -8.76 3.96
CA SER A 235 -22.43 -8.08 4.32
C SER A 235 -22.69 -6.64 4.78
N ARG A 236 -21.75 -6.09 5.56
CA ARG A 236 -21.84 -4.70 6.02
C ARG A 236 -21.78 -3.74 4.86
N LEU A 237 -20.94 -4.03 3.86
CA LEU A 237 -20.80 -3.21 2.68
C LEU A 237 -22.03 -3.25 1.76
N PHE A 238 -22.70 -4.40 1.65
CA PHE A 238 -23.99 -4.50 0.97
C PHE A 238 -25.05 -3.57 1.57
N ALA A 239 -25.09 -3.44 2.90
CA ALA A 239 -26.01 -2.51 3.56
C ALA A 239 -25.74 -1.02 3.21
N GLN A 240 -24.54 -0.70 2.70
CA GLN A 240 -24.15 0.66 2.32
C GLN A 240 -24.25 0.92 0.81
N LEU A 241 -23.91 -0.06 -0.01
CA LEU A 241 -23.77 0.09 -1.47
C LEU A 241 -24.84 -0.67 -2.27
N GLY A 242 -25.61 -1.55 -1.63
CA GLY A 242 -26.55 -2.46 -2.30
C GLY A 242 -25.83 -3.63 -2.96
N ALA A 243 -26.50 -4.26 -3.93
CA ALA A 243 -26.03 -5.51 -4.55
C ALA A 243 -24.88 -5.34 -5.55
N ARG A 244 -24.69 -4.13 -6.09
CA ARG A 244 -23.65 -3.84 -7.11
C ARG A 244 -23.11 -2.43 -6.93
N ALA A 245 -21.83 -2.26 -7.20
CA ALA A 245 -21.19 -0.94 -7.27
C ALA A 245 -20.25 -0.86 -8.47
N ARG A 246 -20.11 0.36 -9.02
CA ARG A 246 -19.06 0.71 -9.97
C ARG A 246 -17.87 1.22 -9.18
N VAL A 247 -16.70 0.64 -9.35
CA VAL A 247 -15.51 0.92 -8.53
C VAL A 247 -14.31 1.30 -9.38
N ALA A 248 -13.40 2.09 -8.82
CA ALA A 248 -12.15 2.48 -9.46
C ALA A 248 -10.98 1.60 -8.97
N SER A 249 -10.38 0.84 -9.87
CA SER A 249 -9.37 -0.18 -9.59
C SER A 249 -8.00 0.18 -10.16
N SER A 250 -6.95 -0.19 -9.43
CA SER A 250 -5.55 0.00 -9.82
C SER A 250 -4.62 -1.01 -9.14
N HIS A 251 -4.86 -2.29 -9.37
CA HIS A 251 -4.07 -3.37 -8.76
C HIS A 251 -3.67 -4.45 -9.78
N ARG A 252 -2.54 -5.09 -9.47
CA ARG A 252 -1.99 -6.23 -10.24
C ARG A 252 -2.10 -7.53 -9.44
N GLN A 253 -1.89 -7.45 -8.13
CA GLN A 253 -2.13 -8.55 -7.20
C GLN A 253 -3.58 -8.54 -6.76
N ALA A 254 -4.04 -9.68 -6.25
CA ALA A 254 -5.32 -9.79 -5.55
C ALA A 254 -5.24 -10.88 -4.50
N VAL A 255 -6.25 -10.97 -3.64
CA VAL A 255 -6.41 -12.09 -2.72
C VAL A 255 -6.64 -13.39 -3.50
N ASP A 256 -5.82 -14.41 -3.21
CA ASP A 256 -5.96 -15.77 -3.74
C ASP A 256 -6.82 -16.62 -2.79
N ARG A 257 -6.34 -16.81 -1.57
CA ARG A 257 -7.07 -17.45 -0.49
C ARG A 257 -7.43 -16.41 0.56
N VAL A 258 -8.73 -16.23 0.77
CA VAL A 258 -9.25 -15.42 1.88
C VAL A 258 -8.83 -16.07 3.20
N ALA A 259 -8.30 -15.27 4.10
CA ALA A 259 -7.79 -15.70 5.39
C ALA A 259 -8.87 -16.34 6.28
N PRO A 260 -8.51 -17.29 7.15
CA PRO A 260 -9.39 -17.75 8.21
C PRO A 260 -9.97 -16.58 9.01
N GLY A 261 -11.27 -16.66 9.33
CA GLY A 261 -11.98 -15.59 10.05
C GLY A 261 -12.46 -14.44 9.16
N PHE A 262 -12.07 -14.37 7.89
CA PHE A 262 -12.62 -13.45 6.90
C PHE A 262 -13.57 -14.16 5.93
N ALA A 263 -14.43 -13.39 5.30
CA ALA A 263 -15.27 -13.81 4.19
C ALA A 263 -15.13 -12.82 3.03
N CYS A 264 -15.16 -13.35 1.80
CA CYS A 264 -15.34 -12.53 0.60
C CYS A 264 -16.76 -11.92 0.63
N THR A 265 -16.83 -10.59 0.56
CA THR A 265 -18.08 -9.82 0.59
C THR A 265 -18.32 -8.98 -0.65
N ALA A 266 -17.33 -8.85 -1.53
CA ALA A 266 -17.54 -8.39 -2.89
C ALA A 266 -16.58 -9.08 -3.85
N SER A 267 -17.03 -9.30 -5.08
CA SER A 267 -16.19 -9.84 -6.16
C SER A 267 -16.48 -9.20 -7.50
N ALA A 268 -15.46 -9.08 -8.34
CA ALA A 268 -15.60 -8.67 -9.74
C ALA A 268 -16.19 -9.82 -10.60
N PRO A 269 -16.69 -9.54 -11.82
CA PRO A 269 -17.28 -10.55 -12.71
C PRO A 269 -16.35 -11.71 -13.09
N ASP A 270 -15.03 -11.51 -13.04
CA ASP A 270 -14.01 -12.53 -13.28
C ASP A 270 -13.67 -13.35 -12.02
N GLY A 271 -14.38 -13.12 -10.90
CA GLY A 271 -14.22 -13.85 -9.65
C GLY A 271 -13.13 -13.30 -8.73
N VAL A 272 -12.45 -12.22 -9.12
CA VAL A 272 -11.46 -11.55 -8.26
C VAL A 272 -12.14 -11.04 -6.99
N VAL A 273 -11.52 -11.30 -5.83
CA VAL A 273 -11.99 -10.84 -4.52
C VAL A 273 -11.75 -9.34 -4.40
N GLU A 274 -12.82 -8.59 -4.18
CA GLU A 274 -12.83 -7.12 -4.17
C GLU A 274 -13.11 -6.54 -2.80
N ALA A 275 -13.72 -7.31 -1.90
CA ALA A 275 -13.84 -6.93 -0.50
C ALA A 275 -13.80 -8.15 0.42
N ILE A 276 -13.20 -7.96 1.58
CA ILE A 276 -13.23 -8.92 2.68
C ILE A 276 -13.73 -8.25 3.96
N GLU A 277 -14.57 -8.98 4.69
CA GLU A 277 -15.03 -8.61 6.02
C GLU A 277 -14.76 -9.76 6.99
N PRO A 278 -14.49 -9.48 8.27
CA PRO A 278 -14.45 -10.52 9.28
C PRO A 278 -15.81 -11.20 9.37
N ALA A 279 -15.81 -12.52 9.52
CA ALA A 279 -17.03 -13.29 9.76
C ALA A 279 -17.63 -12.99 11.16
N GLY A 280 -16.84 -12.37 12.05
CA GLY A 280 -17.22 -11.98 13.41
C GLY A 280 -17.59 -10.50 13.58
N GLY A 281 -17.50 -10.03 14.82
CA GLY A 281 -17.86 -8.67 15.24
C GLY A 281 -16.75 -7.63 15.11
N GLU A 282 -15.56 -8.00 14.61
CA GLU A 282 -14.41 -7.12 14.45
C GLU A 282 -14.74 -5.97 13.50
N ALA A 283 -14.22 -4.78 13.78
CA ALA A 283 -14.43 -3.59 12.96
C ALA A 283 -13.37 -3.46 11.86
N LEU A 284 -13.25 -4.49 11.04
CA LEU A 284 -12.33 -4.51 9.90
C LEU A 284 -13.13 -4.52 8.60
N LEU A 285 -12.65 -3.78 7.60
CA LEU A 285 -13.15 -3.80 6.24
C LEU A 285 -11.95 -3.69 5.30
N GLY A 286 -11.79 -4.65 4.40
CA GLY A 286 -10.84 -4.57 3.30
C GLY A 286 -11.59 -4.39 1.98
N VAL A 287 -11.15 -3.45 1.16
CA VAL A 287 -11.59 -3.27 -0.23
C VAL A 287 -10.38 -3.21 -1.15
N GLU A 288 -10.45 -3.83 -2.32
CA GLU A 288 -9.35 -3.88 -3.28
C GLU A 288 -9.30 -2.63 -4.17
N TRP A 289 -10.45 -2.10 -4.53
CA TRP A 289 -10.56 -0.84 -5.27
C TRP A 289 -10.13 0.36 -4.42
N HIS A 290 -10.10 1.52 -5.06
CA HIS A 290 -9.69 2.81 -4.49
C HIS A 290 -10.91 3.70 -4.23
N PRO A 291 -11.65 3.50 -3.11
CA PRO A 291 -12.84 4.29 -2.79
C PRO A 291 -12.53 5.78 -2.65
N GLU A 292 -11.29 6.16 -2.34
CA GLU A 292 -10.88 7.56 -2.32
C GLU A 292 -10.90 8.24 -3.70
N SER A 293 -11.07 7.45 -4.76
CA SER A 293 -11.03 7.88 -6.16
C SER A 293 -12.34 7.59 -6.92
N ASP A 294 -13.41 7.18 -6.24
CA ASP A 294 -14.70 6.89 -6.87
C ASP A 294 -15.93 7.29 -6.02
N ALA A 295 -17.13 6.95 -6.51
CA ALA A 295 -18.39 7.30 -5.88
C ALA A 295 -18.73 6.49 -4.61
N THR A 296 -17.98 5.43 -4.30
CA THR A 296 -18.19 4.61 -3.10
C THR A 296 -17.60 5.25 -1.83
N ALA A 297 -16.78 6.31 -1.97
CA ALA A 297 -16.12 6.97 -0.85
C ALA A 297 -17.04 7.30 0.34
N PRO A 298 -18.22 7.94 0.15
CA PRO A 298 -19.10 8.29 1.27
C PRO A 298 -19.59 7.07 2.06
N ALA A 299 -19.85 5.95 1.38
CA ALA A 299 -20.28 4.71 2.00
C ALA A 299 -19.14 4.04 2.78
N VAL A 300 -17.97 3.88 2.15
CA VAL A 300 -16.83 3.15 2.72
C VAL A 300 -16.17 3.92 3.86
N TYR A 301 -15.86 5.20 3.67
CA TYR A 301 -15.27 6.03 4.73
C TYR A 301 -16.31 6.39 5.80
N GLY A 302 -17.58 6.56 5.42
CA GLY A 302 -18.66 6.74 6.38
C GLY A 302 -18.86 5.53 7.29
N TRP A 303 -18.68 4.30 6.79
CA TRP A 303 -18.67 3.10 7.61
C TRP A 303 -17.57 3.14 8.67
N LEU A 304 -16.36 3.58 8.31
CA LEU A 304 -15.25 3.67 9.25
C LEU A 304 -15.58 4.64 10.39
N VAL A 305 -16.10 5.82 10.07
CA VAL A 305 -16.47 6.84 11.06
C VAL A 305 -17.59 6.34 11.98
N ARG A 306 -18.67 5.76 11.44
CA ARG A 306 -19.74 5.18 12.27
C ARG A 306 -19.23 4.05 13.17
N SER A 307 -18.34 3.20 12.65
CA SER A 307 -17.72 2.12 13.43
C SER A 307 -16.90 2.66 14.61
N ILE A 308 -16.30 3.84 14.46
CA ILE A 308 -15.59 4.54 15.54
C ILE A 308 -16.59 5.05 16.58
N GLU A 309 -17.66 5.72 16.13
CA GLU A 309 -18.68 6.31 17.01
C GLU A 309 -19.41 5.26 17.84
N GLU A 310 -19.70 4.09 17.28
CA GLU A 310 -20.31 2.95 17.98
C GLU A 310 -19.42 2.39 19.12
N ARG A 311 -18.13 2.75 19.15
CA ARG A 311 -17.12 2.23 20.08
C ARG A 311 -16.57 3.29 21.03
N ALA A 312 -17.00 4.54 20.89
CA ALA A 312 -16.61 5.67 21.74
C ALA A 312 -17.35 5.65 23.08
#